data_AF-A0A9X4EMU1-F1
#
_entry.id   AF-A0A9X4EMU1-F1
#
_cell.length_a   1.000
_cell.length_b   1.000
_cell.length_c   1.000
_cell.angle_alpha   90.00
_cell.angle_beta   90.00
_cell.angle_gamma   90.00
#
_symmetry.space_group_name_H-M   'P 1'
#
loop_
_entity.id
_entity.type
_entity.pdbx_description
1 polymer ?
#
loop_
_entity_poly.entity_id
_entity_poly.type
_entity_poly.pdbx_seq_one_letter_code
_entity_poly.pdbx_strand_id
1 'polypeptide(L)'
;MKFASKLAGTGFAALMLMAATAPAFALATITGVDQSPLYTPQSVSAGGFRAQVFGGPTASATAEETVAPLTAPGNFGGGPLKPIDAAERSGGRLVLIFNGAPTPTEAACSDPASLGGKSANGPLHVIAVYCLGDRWLARGALSGVDVTGTQDPAYARAMTNLFAAMLPMHSIDMPNGSNGQ
;
A
#
# COMPACT_ATOMS: atom_id res chain seq x y z
N MET A 1 -39.02 63.20 -45.97
CA MET A 1 -39.29 63.60 -44.57
C MET A 1 -39.53 62.33 -43.74
N LYS A 2 -38.76 62.13 -42.65
CA LYS A 2 -39.05 61.46 -41.33
C LYS A 2 -39.80 60.10 -41.34
N PHE A 3 -39.47 59.00 -40.64
CA PHE A 3 -38.85 58.65 -39.33
C PHE A 3 -38.34 57.17 -39.45
N ALA A 4 -37.15 56.74 -39.01
CA ALA A 4 -36.64 56.40 -37.66
C ALA A 4 -37.13 55.06 -37.02
N SER A 5 -36.15 54.28 -36.51
CA SER A 5 -36.19 53.27 -35.41
C SER A 5 -36.65 51.82 -35.76
N LYS A 6 -36.12 50.71 -35.20
CA LYS A 6 -35.13 50.40 -34.14
C LYS A 6 -34.87 48.86 -34.07
N LEU A 7 -33.85 48.47 -33.28
CA LEU A 7 -33.55 47.16 -32.62
C LEU A 7 -32.72 46.14 -33.44
N ALA A 8 -31.41 46.05 -33.25
CA ALA A 8 -30.68 45.48 -32.10
C ALA A 8 -30.84 43.95 -31.98
N GLY A 9 -30.01 43.20 -32.71
CA GLY A 9 -29.82 41.76 -32.55
C GLY A 9 -28.51 41.50 -31.82
N THR A 10 -28.61 41.17 -30.53
CA THR A 10 -27.53 40.73 -29.66
C THR A 10 -27.05 39.33 -30.08
N GLY A 11 -25.86 39.27 -30.67
CA GLY A 11 -25.15 38.01 -30.92
C GLY A 11 -24.60 37.44 -29.62
N PHE A 12 -25.13 36.30 -29.19
CA PHE A 12 -24.64 35.51 -28.07
C PHE A 12 -23.18 35.09 -28.33
N ALA A 13 -22.25 35.64 -27.54
CA ALA A 13 -20.91 35.11 -27.43
C ALA A 13 -20.99 33.75 -26.71
N ALA A 14 -20.70 32.68 -27.43
CA ALA A 14 -20.59 31.33 -26.89
C ALA A 14 -19.42 31.27 -25.89
N LEU A 15 -19.76 31.21 -24.60
CA LEU A 15 -18.83 30.94 -23.52
C LEU A 15 -18.38 29.48 -23.65
N MET A 16 -17.22 29.22 -24.25
CA MET A 16 -16.57 27.91 -24.18
C MET A 16 -16.11 27.67 -22.73
N LEU A 17 -16.92 26.94 -21.98
CA LEU A 17 -16.53 26.34 -20.71
C LEU A 17 -15.45 25.28 -21.00
N MET A 18 -14.19 25.64 -20.81
CA MET A 18 -13.12 24.66 -20.59
C MET A 18 -13.43 23.93 -19.29
N ALA A 19 -14.11 22.79 -19.40
CA ALA A 19 -14.18 21.81 -18.33
C ALA A 19 -12.78 21.21 -18.17
N ALA A 20 -12.00 21.74 -17.22
CA ALA A 20 -10.78 21.13 -16.75
C ALA A 20 -11.13 19.75 -16.18
N THR A 21 -10.95 18.70 -16.97
CA THR A 21 -10.95 17.32 -16.51
C THR A 21 -9.71 17.14 -15.65
N ALA A 22 -9.84 17.40 -14.35
CA ALA A 22 -8.80 17.03 -13.40
C ALA A 22 -8.62 15.51 -13.47
N PRO A 23 -7.41 14.99 -13.74
CA PRO A 23 -7.17 13.56 -13.65
C PRO A 23 -7.49 13.12 -12.23
N ALA A 24 -8.40 12.15 -12.11
CA ALA A 24 -8.69 11.50 -10.84
C ALA A 24 -7.45 10.68 -10.46
N PHE A 25 -6.54 11.28 -9.69
CA PHE A 25 -5.44 10.55 -9.07
C PHE A 25 -6.06 9.55 -8.10
N ALA A 26 -5.98 8.27 -8.42
CA ALA A 26 -6.33 7.21 -7.48
C ALA A 26 -5.39 7.32 -6.28
N LEU A 27 -5.94 7.68 -5.12
CA LEU A 27 -5.17 7.81 -3.89
C LEU A 27 -4.93 6.43 -3.30
N ALA A 28 -3.70 6.22 -2.83
CA ALA A 28 -3.32 5.05 -2.05
C ALA A 28 -4.31 4.86 -0.89
N THR A 29 -4.98 3.72 -0.84
CA THR A 29 -5.89 3.38 0.24
C THR A 29 -5.27 2.27 1.09
N ILE A 30 -5.14 2.53 2.39
CA ILE A 30 -4.66 1.55 3.37
C ILE A 30 -5.86 0.98 4.10
N THR A 31 -5.99 -0.35 4.14
CA THR A 31 -7.12 -1.05 4.77
C THR A 31 -6.65 -2.26 5.56
N GLY A 32 -7.53 -2.83 6.39
CA GLY A 32 -7.26 -4.09 7.09
C GLY A 32 -6.04 -4.04 8.01
N VAL A 33 -5.73 -2.86 8.55
CA VAL A 33 -4.64 -2.68 9.50
C VAL A 33 -5.06 -3.27 10.83
N ASP A 34 -4.30 -4.24 11.30
CA ASP A 34 -4.63 -5.00 12.50
C ASP A 34 -3.36 -5.50 13.18
N GLN A 35 -3.43 -5.69 14.50
CA GLN A 35 -2.34 -6.11 15.36
C GLN A 35 -2.76 -7.29 16.22
N SER A 36 -1.91 -8.32 16.27
CA SER A 36 -2.15 -9.44 17.16
C SER A 36 -1.96 -9.00 18.61
N PRO A 37 -2.56 -9.68 19.59
CA PRO A 37 -2.27 -9.45 21.01
C PRO A 37 -0.79 -9.70 21.40
N LEU A 38 -0.01 -10.34 20.53
CA LEU A 38 1.42 -10.58 20.72
C LEU A 38 2.29 -9.46 20.15
N TYR A 39 1.67 -8.45 19.52
CA TYR A 39 2.39 -7.30 18.99
C TYR A 39 3.05 -6.53 20.13
N THR A 40 4.38 -6.43 20.06
CA THR A 40 5.13 -5.43 20.80
C THR A 40 6.14 -4.77 19.86
N PRO A 41 6.37 -3.46 19.99
CA PRO A 41 7.40 -2.80 19.19
C PRO A 41 8.79 -3.44 19.37
N GLN A 42 9.08 -3.98 20.55
CA GLN A 42 10.32 -4.68 20.86
C GLN A 42 10.46 -5.97 20.04
N SER A 43 9.39 -6.75 19.87
CA SER A 43 9.40 -7.96 19.04
C SER A 43 9.70 -7.65 17.57
N VAL A 44 9.18 -6.54 17.06
CA VAL A 44 9.43 -6.07 15.69
C VAL A 44 10.89 -5.60 15.54
N SER A 45 11.37 -4.78 16.48
CA SER A 45 12.75 -4.29 16.46
C SER A 45 13.78 -5.43 16.53
N ALA A 46 13.57 -6.41 17.42
CA ALA A 46 14.46 -7.55 17.58
C ALA A 46 14.45 -8.51 16.39
N GLY A 47 13.32 -8.64 15.71
CA GLY A 47 13.17 -9.50 14.52
C GLY A 47 13.83 -8.93 13.26
N GLY A 48 14.00 -7.60 13.21
CA GLY A 48 14.55 -6.90 12.06
C GLY A 48 13.59 -6.78 10.89
N PHE A 49 14.08 -6.21 9.78
CA PHE A 49 13.29 -5.89 8.59
C PHE A 49 13.80 -6.66 7.36
N ARG A 50 13.70 -7.99 7.47
CA ARG A 50 13.88 -8.91 6.34
C ARG A 50 12.56 -9.05 5.60
N ALA A 51 12.58 -9.12 4.27
CA ALA A 51 11.37 -9.13 3.45
C ALA A 51 11.30 -10.35 2.54
N GLN A 52 10.20 -11.10 2.63
CA GLN A 52 9.80 -12.08 1.64
C GLN A 52 8.85 -11.43 0.66
N VAL A 53 9.06 -11.67 -0.63
CA VAL A 53 8.29 -11.04 -1.71
C VAL A 53 7.63 -12.11 -2.56
N PHE A 54 6.32 -11.99 -2.75
CA PHE A 54 5.53 -12.84 -3.63
C PHE A 54 4.86 -11.97 -4.70
N GLY A 55 5.32 -12.09 -5.95
CA GLY A 55 4.96 -11.19 -7.05
C GLY A 55 5.79 -9.91 -7.06
N GLY A 56 5.24 -8.82 -7.63
CA GLY A 56 5.92 -7.54 -7.67
C GLY A 56 5.05 -6.40 -8.23
N PRO A 57 5.49 -5.15 -8.07
CA PRO A 57 4.76 -3.96 -8.53
C PRO A 57 4.82 -3.78 -10.06
N THR A 58 5.70 -4.51 -10.75
CA THR A 58 5.75 -4.56 -12.22
C THR A 58 5.98 -5.99 -12.69
N ALA A 59 5.67 -6.26 -13.97
CA ALA A 59 5.76 -7.59 -14.55
C ALA A 59 7.17 -8.23 -14.48
N SER A 60 8.23 -7.43 -14.46
CA SER A 60 9.63 -7.89 -14.46
C SER A 60 10.36 -7.67 -13.13
N ALA A 61 9.69 -7.13 -12.11
CA ALA A 61 10.34 -6.83 -10.84
C ALA A 61 10.79 -8.11 -10.12
N THR A 62 12.07 -8.15 -9.77
CA THR A 62 12.64 -9.13 -8.84
C THR A 62 12.31 -8.78 -7.38
N ALA A 63 12.51 -9.72 -6.45
CA ALA A 63 12.32 -9.47 -5.02
C ALA A 63 13.29 -8.37 -4.53
N GLU A 64 14.53 -8.41 -5.02
CA GLU A 64 15.57 -7.43 -4.72
C GLU A 64 15.18 -6.03 -5.18
N GLU A 65 14.74 -5.89 -6.44
CA GLU A 65 14.30 -4.58 -6.98
C GLU A 65 13.05 -4.06 -6.28
N THR A 66 12.15 -4.96 -5.88
CA THR A 66 10.91 -4.61 -5.18
C THR A 66 11.18 -4.03 -3.79
N VAL A 67 12.22 -4.52 -3.12
CA VAL A 67 12.56 -4.19 -1.73
C VAL A 67 13.62 -3.10 -1.63
N ALA A 68 14.50 -2.97 -2.63
CA ALA A 68 15.56 -1.95 -2.69
C ALA A 68 15.13 -0.52 -2.33
N PRO A 69 13.97 0.01 -2.79
CA PRO A 69 13.54 1.37 -2.46
C PRO A 69 12.85 1.48 -1.08
N LEU A 70 12.67 0.38 -0.37
CA LEU A 70 11.90 0.31 0.86
C LEU A 70 12.79 0.40 2.10
N THR A 71 12.32 1.16 3.09
CA THR A 71 12.98 1.31 4.38
C THR A 71 12.04 0.92 5.52
N ALA A 72 12.65 0.44 6.59
CA ALA A 72 11.95 0.21 7.85
C ALA A 72 11.41 1.54 8.38
N PRO A 73 10.31 1.55 9.14
CA PRO A 73 9.87 2.75 9.81
C PRO A 73 10.98 3.30 10.74
N GLY A 74 11.13 4.62 10.81
CA GLY A 74 12.22 5.28 11.54
C GLY A 74 12.25 4.93 13.03
N ASN A 75 11.09 4.65 13.62
CA ASN A 75 10.93 4.18 14.99
C ASN A 75 11.55 2.80 15.27
N PHE A 76 11.95 2.06 14.23
CA PHE A 76 12.69 0.80 14.36
C PHE A 76 14.07 0.85 13.69
N GLY A 77 14.64 2.05 13.55
CA GLY A 77 16.00 2.26 13.05
C GLY A 77 16.10 2.70 11.58
N GLY A 78 15.00 2.70 10.82
CA GLY A 78 14.97 3.36 9.50
C GLY A 78 15.83 2.73 8.40
N GLY A 79 16.41 1.56 8.63
CA GLY A 79 17.33 0.91 7.70
C GLY A 79 16.64 0.33 6.45
N PRO A 80 17.40 0.05 5.38
CA PRO A 80 16.86 -0.61 4.20
C PRO A 80 16.33 -2.01 4.55
N LEU A 81 15.24 -2.42 3.90
CA LEU A 81 14.76 -3.79 4.02
C LEU A 81 15.74 -4.74 3.32
N LYS A 82 15.95 -5.93 3.89
CA LYS A 82 16.79 -6.97 3.30
C LYS A 82 15.90 -8.06 2.67
N PRO A 83 15.96 -8.30 1.34
CA PRO A 83 15.24 -9.41 0.75
C PRO A 83 15.79 -10.74 1.29
N ILE A 84 14.89 -11.70 1.49
CA ILE A 84 15.22 -13.07 1.90
C ILE A 84 14.47 -14.07 1.03
N ASP A 85 14.95 -15.32 1.02
CA ASP A 85 14.36 -16.39 0.24
C ASP A 85 12.91 -16.68 0.69
N ALA A 86 12.06 -17.06 -0.26
CA ALA A 86 10.65 -17.39 -0.01
C ALA A 86 10.47 -18.59 0.95
N ALA A 87 11.46 -19.47 1.06
CA ALA A 87 11.48 -20.59 1.99
C ALA A 87 11.98 -20.21 3.40
N GLU A 88 12.62 -19.04 3.60
CA GLU A 88 13.17 -18.65 4.90
C GLU A 88 12.07 -18.17 5.86
N ARG A 89 11.71 -19.01 6.83
CA ARG A 89 10.65 -18.70 7.82
C ARG A 89 11.15 -18.35 9.21
N SER A 90 12.47 -18.28 9.41
CA SER A 90 13.05 -18.09 10.74
C SER A 90 12.98 -16.62 11.19
N GLY A 91 12.66 -16.40 12.47
CA GLY A 91 12.68 -15.08 13.11
C GLY A 91 11.61 -14.10 12.60
N GLY A 92 11.88 -12.81 12.82
CA GLY A 92 11.00 -11.71 12.38
C GLY A 92 11.20 -11.39 10.90
N ARG A 93 10.12 -11.27 10.14
CA ARG A 93 10.17 -10.94 8.72
C ARG A 93 8.87 -10.28 8.26
N LEU A 94 8.97 -9.47 7.22
CA LEU A 94 7.87 -8.88 6.51
C LEU A 94 7.54 -9.75 5.30
N VAL A 95 6.30 -10.20 5.17
CA VAL A 95 5.80 -10.90 4.00
C VAL A 95 5.00 -9.91 3.17
N LEU A 96 5.42 -9.72 1.92
CA LEU A 96 4.79 -8.83 0.96
C LEU A 96 4.21 -9.66 -0.19
N ILE A 97 2.90 -9.57 -0.40
CA ILE A 97 2.19 -10.32 -1.43
C ILE A 97 1.52 -9.31 -2.37
N PHE A 98 2.00 -9.26 -3.60
CA PHE A 98 1.57 -8.31 -4.62
C PHE A 98 0.49 -8.91 -5.50
N ASN A 99 -0.62 -8.20 -5.70
CA ASN A 99 -1.71 -8.59 -6.59
C ASN A 99 -2.21 -10.04 -6.37
N GLY A 100 -2.20 -10.46 -5.10
CA GLY A 100 -2.61 -11.79 -4.64
C GLY A 100 -4.01 -11.78 -4.05
N ALA A 101 -4.20 -12.48 -2.94
CA ALA A 101 -5.44 -12.44 -2.16
C ALA A 101 -5.88 -10.98 -1.87
N PRO A 102 -7.19 -10.70 -1.76
CA PRO A 102 -7.68 -9.32 -1.59
C PRO A 102 -7.50 -8.77 -0.17
N THR A 103 -7.37 -9.66 0.83
CA THR A 103 -7.33 -9.30 2.25
C THR A 103 -6.16 -9.96 2.99
N PRO A 104 -5.55 -9.28 3.97
CA PRO A 104 -4.50 -9.87 4.80
C PRO A 104 -5.04 -11.05 5.62
N THR A 105 -4.33 -12.18 5.60
CA THR A 105 -4.73 -13.40 6.34
C THR A 105 -3.58 -13.93 7.18
N GLU A 106 -3.91 -14.74 8.20
CA GLU A 106 -2.90 -15.39 9.05
C GLU A 106 -2.03 -16.38 8.25
N ALA A 107 -2.58 -16.95 7.17
CA ALA A 107 -1.89 -17.88 6.29
C ALA A 107 -0.67 -17.25 5.60
N ALA A 108 -0.58 -15.92 5.53
CA ALA A 108 0.59 -15.24 4.96
C ALA A 108 1.90 -15.57 5.71
N CYS A 109 1.83 -15.93 7.00
CA CYS A 109 3.02 -16.30 7.75
C CYS A 109 3.39 -17.78 7.63
N SER A 110 2.43 -18.67 7.38
CA SER A 110 2.66 -20.13 7.34
C SER A 110 2.76 -20.67 5.90
N ASP A 111 1.95 -20.16 4.99
CA ASP A 111 1.89 -20.56 3.58
C ASP A 111 1.58 -19.37 2.65
N PRO A 112 2.50 -18.40 2.52
CA PRO A 112 2.29 -17.22 1.69
C PRO A 112 2.08 -17.54 0.21
N ALA A 113 2.69 -18.61 -0.31
CA ALA A 113 2.56 -18.99 -1.71
C ALA A 113 1.12 -19.36 -2.08
N SER A 114 0.34 -19.92 -1.15
CA SER A 114 -1.08 -20.24 -1.36
C SER A 114 -1.95 -19.00 -1.60
N LEU A 115 -1.50 -17.83 -1.15
CA LEU A 115 -2.19 -16.55 -1.34
C LEU A 115 -1.91 -15.94 -2.72
N GLY A 116 -1.12 -16.62 -3.53
CA GLY A 116 -0.70 -16.18 -4.84
C GLY A 116 0.38 -15.10 -4.76
N GLY A 117 0.30 -14.16 -5.69
CA GLY A 117 1.36 -13.19 -5.92
C GLY A 117 1.59 -13.07 -7.42
N LYS A 118 1.34 -11.89 -7.99
CA LYS A 118 1.52 -11.64 -9.41
C LYS A 118 2.28 -10.33 -9.61
N SER A 119 3.27 -10.43 -10.48
CA SER A 119 3.98 -9.29 -11.05
C SER A 119 3.15 -8.71 -12.18
N ALA A 120 2.62 -7.50 -12.01
CA ALA A 120 1.76 -6.86 -13.01
C ALA A 120 1.98 -5.36 -13.03
N ASN A 121 1.80 -4.75 -14.21
CA ASN A 121 1.80 -3.28 -14.35
C ASN A 121 0.39 -2.76 -14.08
N GLY A 122 0.28 -1.58 -13.46
CA GLY A 122 -1.00 -0.90 -13.22
C GLY A 122 -1.32 -0.69 -11.74
N PRO A 123 -2.60 -0.72 -11.34
CA PRO A 123 -3.00 -0.48 -9.96
C PRO A 123 -2.41 -1.53 -9.03
N LEU A 124 -1.60 -1.06 -8.10
CA LEU A 124 -0.94 -1.87 -7.10
C LEU A 124 -1.93 -2.31 -6.03
N HIS A 125 -1.96 -3.62 -5.76
CA HIS A 125 -2.52 -4.19 -4.53
C HIS A 125 -1.41 -4.94 -3.80
N VAL A 126 -1.24 -4.68 -2.50
CA VAL A 126 -0.23 -5.33 -1.65
C VAL A 126 -0.85 -5.71 -0.33
N ILE A 127 -0.67 -6.97 0.05
CA ILE A 127 -0.80 -7.39 1.45
C ILE A 127 0.59 -7.36 2.08
N ALA A 128 0.70 -6.72 3.24
CA ALA A 128 1.88 -6.78 4.07
C ALA A 128 1.52 -7.44 5.42
N VAL A 129 2.34 -8.40 5.85
CA VAL A 129 2.21 -9.03 7.17
C VAL A 129 3.58 -9.14 7.81
N TYR A 130 3.72 -8.61 9.03
CA TYR A 130 4.91 -8.84 9.84
C TYR A 130 4.74 -10.13 10.64
N CYS A 131 5.62 -11.10 10.40
CA CYS A 131 5.59 -12.44 10.97
C CYS A 131 6.73 -12.65 11.95
N LEU A 132 6.48 -13.43 12.99
CA LEU A 132 7.49 -14.01 13.87
C LEU A 132 7.33 -15.53 13.83
N GLY A 133 8.22 -16.22 13.07
CA GLY A 133 7.96 -17.60 12.68
C GLY A 133 6.66 -17.70 11.87
N ASP A 134 5.78 -18.65 12.19
CA ASP A 134 4.50 -18.82 11.48
C ASP A 134 3.36 -17.97 12.05
N ARG A 135 3.64 -17.08 13.01
CA ARG A 135 2.64 -16.23 13.67
C ARG A 135 2.70 -14.82 13.11
N TRP A 136 1.55 -14.24 12.81
CA TRP A 136 1.47 -12.83 12.44
C TRP A 136 1.49 -11.95 13.70
N LEU A 137 2.17 -10.81 13.63
CA LEU A 137 2.19 -9.78 14.67
C LEU A 137 1.40 -8.54 14.26
N ALA A 138 1.54 -8.12 13.00
CA ALA A 138 0.81 -7.00 12.43
C ALA A 138 0.53 -7.26 10.95
N ARG A 139 -0.56 -6.71 10.43
CA ARG A 139 -0.96 -6.86 9.02
C ARG A 139 -1.62 -5.60 8.49
N GLY A 140 -1.63 -5.46 7.18
CA GLY A 140 -2.33 -4.39 6.47
C GLY A 140 -2.35 -4.65 4.97
N ALA A 141 -3.24 -3.96 4.27
CA ALA A 141 -3.30 -3.97 2.81
C ALA A 141 -3.21 -2.55 2.26
N LEU A 142 -2.59 -2.43 1.10
CA LEU A 142 -2.48 -1.22 0.30
C LEU A 142 -3.10 -1.48 -1.07
N SER A 143 -3.92 -0.56 -1.55
CA SER A 143 -4.53 -0.66 -2.88
C SER A 143 -4.66 0.71 -3.56
N GLY A 144 -4.75 0.71 -4.88
CA GLY A 144 -5.17 1.88 -5.66
C GLY A 144 -4.04 2.86 -6.00
N VAL A 145 -2.78 2.42 -5.93
CA VAL A 145 -1.63 3.20 -6.39
C VAL A 145 -1.23 2.73 -7.77
N ASP A 146 -1.35 3.59 -8.77
CA ASP A 146 -0.76 3.30 -10.09
C ASP A 146 0.75 3.48 -10.00
N VAL A 147 1.49 2.38 -10.13
CA VAL A 147 2.95 2.38 -10.08
C VAL A 147 3.50 2.09 -11.46
N THR A 148 4.43 2.93 -11.90
CA THR A 148 5.08 2.78 -13.22
C THR A 148 6.36 1.94 -13.15
N GLY A 149 6.90 1.73 -11.95
CA GLY A 149 8.17 1.06 -11.70
C GLY A 149 8.45 0.87 -10.21
N THR A 150 9.44 0.03 -9.89
CA THR A 150 9.97 -0.09 -8.51
C THR A 150 10.67 1.18 -8.04
N GLN A 151 11.19 1.99 -8.96
CA GLN A 151 11.83 3.28 -8.66
C GLN A 151 10.83 4.45 -8.58
N ASP A 152 9.53 4.18 -8.70
CA ASP A 152 8.50 5.21 -8.60
C ASP A 152 8.44 5.76 -7.16
N PRO A 153 8.63 7.06 -6.93
CA PRO A 153 8.54 7.64 -5.58
C PRO A 153 7.17 7.41 -4.92
N ALA A 154 6.10 7.26 -5.71
CA ALA A 154 4.77 6.97 -5.19
C ALA A 154 4.72 5.57 -4.54
N TYR A 155 5.43 4.59 -5.11
CA TYR A 155 5.53 3.24 -4.55
C TYR A 155 6.20 3.26 -3.18
N ALA A 156 7.42 3.82 -3.08
CA ALA A 156 8.17 3.87 -1.83
C ALA A 156 7.40 4.64 -0.73
N ARG A 157 6.72 5.73 -1.09
CA ARG A 157 5.89 6.52 -0.17
C ARG A 157 4.68 5.73 0.31
N ALA A 158 3.97 5.05 -0.59
CA ALA A 158 2.79 4.26 -0.23
C ALA A 158 3.15 3.08 0.68
N MET A 159 4.24 2.37 0.40
CA MET A 159 4.75 1.30 1.25
C MET A 159 5.23 1.82 2.61
N THR A 160 5.93 2.95 2.65
CA THR A 160 6.33 3.60 3.92
C THR A 160 5.11 3.93 4.78
N ASN A 161 4.06 4.50 4.17
CA ASN A 161 2.82 4.82 4.86
C ASN A 161 2.11 3.56 5.39
N LEU A 162 2.09 2.48 4.59
CA LEU A 162 1.57 1.19 5.02
C LEU A 162 2.33 0.68 6.24
N PHE A 163 3.67 0.65 6.20
CA PHE A 163 4.50 0.15 7.30
C PHE A 163 4.35 0.99 8.58
N ALA A 164 4.25 2.31 8.44
CA ALA A 164 3.99 3.19 9.58
C ALA A 164 2.62 2.91 10.20
N ALA A 165 1.60 2.61 9.38
CA ALA A 165 0.26 2.29 9.87
C ALA A 165 0.21 0.93 10.59
N MET A 166 0.87 -0.10 10.07
CA MET A 166 0.86 -1.44 10.70
C MET A 166 1.82 -1.59 11.88
N LEU A 167 2.89 -0.80 11.94
CA LEU A 167 3.93 -0.91 12.97
C LEU A 167 4.09 0.39 13.80
N PRO A 168 3.05 0.84 14.51
CA PRO A 168 3.14 1.99 15.40
C PRO A 168 4.00 1.70 16.64
N MET A 169 4.57 2.77 17.22
CA MET A 169 5.32 2.70 18.47
C MET A 169 4.47 2.37 19.70
N HIS A 170 3.19 2.70 19.64
CA HIS A 170 2.23 2.38 20.67
C HIS A 170 1.28 1.35 20.08
N SER A 171 1.00 0.28 20.82
CA SER A 171 -0.07 -0.63 20.43
C SER A 171 -1.33 0.18 20.20
N ILE A 172 -2.00 -0.06 19.08
CA ILE A 172 -3.33 0.49 18.87
C ILE A 172 -4.21 -0.30 19.83
N ASP A 173 -4.65 0.33 20.92
CA ASP A 173 -5.73 -0.23 21.72
C ASP A 173 -6.92 -0.37 20.78
N MET A 174 -7.15 -1.58 20.29
CA MET A 174 -8.35 -1.86 19.55
C MET A 174 -9.50 -1.71 20.54
N PRO A 175 -10.45 -0.76 20.34
CA PRO A 175 -11.68 -0.79 21.09
C PRO A 175 -12.28 -2.16 20.84
N ASN A 176 -12.39 -2.94 21.92
CA ASN A 176 -12.97 -4.26 21.92
C ASN A 176 -14.30 -4.15 21.16
N GLY A 177 -14.37 -4.72 19.96
CA GLY A 177 -15.51 -4.61 19.06
C GLY A 177 -16.69 -5.39 19.61
N SER A 178 -17.30 -4.91 20.68
CA SER A 178 -18.66 -5.24 21.06
C SER A 178 -19.60 -4.47 20.13
N ASN A 179 -20.33 -5.23 19.32
CA ASN A 179 -21.61 -4.91 18.69
C ASN A 179 -21.67 -3.81 17.61
N GLY A 180 -21.84 -4.27 16.38
CA GLY A 180 -22.63 -3.59 15.35
C GLY A 180 -23.31 -4.65 14.48
N GLN A 181 -24.48 -5.10 14.93
CA GLN A 181 -25.44 -5.87 14.11
C GLN A 181 -25.91 -5.04 12.91
#